data_AF-X1I5A0-F1
#
_entry.id   AF-X1I5A0-F1
#
_cell.length_a   1.000
_cell.length_b   1.000
_cell.length_c   1.000
_cell.angle_alpha   90.00
_cell.angle_beta   90.00
_cell.angle_gamma   90.00
#
_symmetry.space_group_name_H-M   'P 1'
#
loop_
_entity.id
_entity.type
_entity.pdbx_description
1 polymer ?
#
loop_
_entity_poly.entity_id
_entity_poly.type
_entity_poly.pdbx_seq_one_letter_code
_entity_poly.pdbx_strand_id
1 'polypeptide(L)'
;MLTSFRNNALWIALFVPLTVFLGLIIAVLLDKVKYESIVKSLIFMPMAISFVGAGVIWKFVYAYRPISAAQTGILNAIRSFFQLEPLPWLIIRPWLNNFCLIMVGVWIWTGFCMVILSASYKGIPRELLEAARVDGANEFKIFWKIILP
;
A
#
# COMPACT_ATOMS: atom_id res chain seq x y z
N MET A 1 29.21 -1.02 -2.51
CA MET A 1 28.52 0.08 -3.22
C MET A 1 27.38 -0.40 -4.11
N LEU A 2 27.59 -1.39 -5.00
CA LEU A 2 26.56 -1.89 -5.93
C LEU A 2 25.25 -2.33 -5.22
N THR A 3 25.34 -3.03 -4.09
CA THR A 3 24.18 -3.46 -3.31
C THR A 3 23.34 -2.27 -2.83
N SER A 4 23.97 -1.19 -2.36
CA SER A 4 23.28 0.01 -1.89
C SER A 4 22.59 0.75 -3.02
N PHE A 5 23.25 0.86 -4.19
CA PHE A 5 22.65 1.44 -5.39
C PHE A 5 21.43 0.63 -5.86
N ARG A 6 21.57 -0.70 -5.96
CA ARG A 6 20.46 -1.58 -6.34
C ARG A 6 19.29 -1.47 -5.37
N ASN A 7 19.55 -1.44 -4.06
CA ASN A 7 18.49 -1.30 -3.07
C ASN A 7 17.79 0.05 -3.21
N ASN A 8 18.52 1.16 -3.34
CA ASN A 8 17.91 2.48 -3.57
C ASN A 8 17.10 2.53 -4.87
N ALA A 9 17.60 1.92 -5.96
CA ALA A 9 16.86 1.80 -7.20
C ALA A 9 15.55 1.02 -7.01
N LEU A 10 15.58 -0.08 -6.24
CA LEU A 10 14.37 -0.83 -5.88
C LEU A 10 13.41 0.01 -5.02
N TRP A 11 13.91 0.82 -4.09
CA TRP A 11 13.08 1.75 -3.33
C TRP A 11 12.39 2.71 -4.30
N ILE A 12 13.12 3.41 -5.15
CA ILE A 12 12.52 4.37 -6.10
C ILE A 12 11.51 3.67 -7.03
N ALA A 13 11.87 2.53 -7.59
CA ALA A 13 11.06 1.82 -8.58
C ALA A 13 9.80 1.16 -7.98
N LEU A 14 9.79 0.80 -6.69
CA LEU A 14 8.65 0.13 -6.05
C LEU A 14 7.87 1.07 -5.12
N PHE A 15 8.55 1.79 -4.23
CA PHE A 15 7.89 2.60 -3.21
C PHE A 15 7.03 3.70 -3.81
N VAL A 16 7.57 4.47 -4.77
CA VAL A 16 6.85 5.62 -5.35
C VAL A 16 5.69 5.15 -6.23
N PRO A 17 5.87 4.24 -7.20
CA PRO A 17 4.76 3.81 -8.03
C PRO A 17 3.67 3.10 -7.22
N LEU A 18 4.03 2.26 -6.25
CA LEU A 18 3.04 1.55 -5.43
C LEU A 18 2.21 2.50 -4.56
N THR A 19 2.84 3.47 -3.90
CA THR A 19 2.10 4.44 -3.05
C THR A 19 1.16 5.30 -3.86
N VAL A 20 1.62 5.83 -5.00
CA VAL A 20 0.80 6.66 -5.89
C VAL A 20 -0.33 5.85 -6.51
N PHE A 21 -0.02 4.65 -7.02
CA PHE A 21 -1.00 3.79 -7.68
C PHE A 21 -2.08 3.30 -6.71
N LEU A 22 -1.68 2.80 -5.53
CA LEU A 22 -2.64 2.41 -4.49
C LEU A 22 -3.45 3.61 -4.00
N GLY A 23 -2.79 4.76 -3.82
CA GLY A 23 -3.46 6.00 -3.45
C GLY A 23 -4.55 6.40 -4.45
N LEU A 24 -4.24 6.34 -5.75
CA LEU A 24 -5.18 6.63 -6.82
C LEU A 24 -6.34 5.64 -6.84
N ILE A 25 -6.06 4.33 -6.78
CA ILE A 25 -7.08 3.29 -6.78
C ILE A 25 -8.05 3.53 -5.62
N ILE A 26 -7.54 3.75 -4.42
CA ILE A 26 -8.38 3.97 -3.24
C ILE A 26 -9.18 5.27 -3.39
N ALA A 27 -8.57 6.34 -3.91
CA ALA A 27 -9.25 7.61 -4.15
C ALA A 27 -10.46 7.45 -5.08
N VAL A 28 -10.29 6.72 -6.18
CA VAL A 28 -11.35 6.43 -7.17
C VAL A 28 -12.43 5.51 -6.59
N LEU A 29 -12.02 4.43 -5.92
CA LEU A 29 -12.96 3.46 -5.35
C LEU A 29 -13.84 4.07 -4.24
N LEU A 30 -13.29 5.00 -3.46
CA LEU A 30 -14.01 5.60 -2.33
C LEU A 30 -14.87 6.81 -2.73
N ASP A 31 -14.70 7.42 -3.90
CA ASP A 31 -15.41 8.66 -4.25
C ASP A 31 -16.94 8.57 -4.15
N LYS A 32 -17.52 7.42 -4.52
CA LYS A 32 -18.98 7.20 -4.48
C LYS A 32 -19.48 6.57 -3.17
N VAL A 33 -18.61 6.40 -2.18
CA VAL A 33 -18.95 5.76 -0.90
C VAL A 33 -19.46 6.80 0.08
N LYS A 34 -20.67 6.61 0.64
CA LYS A 34 -21.29 7.56 1.58
C LYS A 34 -20.43 7.87 2.81
N TYR A 35 -19.66 6.89 3.28
CA TYR A 35 -18.78 6.99 4.44
C TYR A 35 -17.30 7.18 4.06
N GLU A 36 -17.02 7.73 2.86
CA GLU A 36 -15.66 7.90 2.34
C GLU A 36 -14.73 8.65 3.29
N SER A 37 -15.23 9.67 3.99
CA SER A 37 -14.41 10.50 4.89
C SER A 37 -13.82 9.67 6.04
N ILE A 38 -14.61 8.77 6.61
CA ILE A 38 -14.17 7.90 7.70
C ILE A 38 -13.11 6.91 7.18
N VAL A 39 -13.38 6.25 6.05
CA VAL A 39 -12.44 5.26 5.48
C VAL A 39 -11.12 5.94 5.08
N LYS A 40 -11.19 7.10 4.41
CA LYS A 40 -10.00 7.88 4.04
C LYS A 40 -9.23 8.32 5.28
N SER A 41 -9.91 8.71 6.36
CA SER A 41 -9.24 9.06 7.62
C SER A 41 -8.51 7.87 8.25
N LEU A 42 -9.12 6.68 8.24
CA LEU A 42 -8.48 5.45 8.74
C LEU A 42 -7.27 5.04 7.90
N ILE A 43 -7.36 5.17 6.57
CA ILE A 43 -6.26 4.87 5.64
C ILE A 43 -5.14 5.93 5.74
N PHE A 44 -5.48 7.17 6.06
CA PHE A 44 -4.52 8.27 6.28
C PHE A 44 -3.84 8.21 7.66
N MET A 45 -4.51 7.62 8.66
CA MET A 45 -4.03 7.54 10.04
C MET A 45 -2.57 7.09 10.22
N PRO A 46 -2.05 6.08 9.50
CA PRO A 46 -0.66 5.65 9.64
C PRO A 46 0.36 6.77 9.45
N MET A 47 0.05 7.80 8.65
CA MET A 47 0.93 8.94 8.43
C MET A 47 1.19 9.75 9.70
N ALA A 48 0.26 9.74 10.67
CA ALA A 48 0.45 10.42 11.95
C ALA A 48 1.41 9.68 12.89
N ILE A 49 1.77 8.43 12.58
CA ILE A 49 2.67 7.61 13.40
C ILE A 49 4.12 7.99 13.08
N SER A 50 4.95 8.16 14.12
CA SER A 50 6.39 8.40 13.93
C SER A 50 7.07 7.20 13.24
N PHE A 51 8.15 7.44 12.49
CA PHE A 51 8.89 6.36 11.84
C PHE A 51 9.43 5.32 12.83
N VAL A 52 9.82 5.75 14.04
CA VAL A 52 10.23 4.84 15.11
C VAL A 52 9.06 3.96 15.55
N GLY A 53 7.89 4.54 15.79
CA GLY A 53 6.67 3.81 16.17
C GLY A 53 6.24 2.83 15.08
N ALA A 54 6.23 3.26 13.81
CA ALA A 54 5.93 2.39 12.68
C ALA A 54 6.94 1.23 12.58
N GLY A 55 8.22 1.49 12.81
CA GLY A 55 9.26 0.47 12.87
C GLY A 55 9.00 -0.57 13.97
N VAL A 56 8.55 -0.16 15.15
CA VAL A 56 8.18 -1.07 16.25
C VAL A 56 6.95 -1.91 15.88
N ILE A 57 5.90 -1.30 15.34
CA ILE A 57 4.69 -2.01 14.91
C ILE A 57 5.05 -3.12 13.91
N TRP A 58 5.79 -2.76 12.86
CA TRP A 58 6.15 -3.73 11.81
C TRP A 58 7.20 -4.74 12.26
N LYS A 59 8.06 -4.40 13.23
CA LYS A 59 8.92 -5.39 13.89
C LYS A 59 8.10 -6.49 14.57
N PHE A 60 6.97 -6.15 15.20
CA PHE A 60 6.04 -7.16 15.73
C PHE A 60 5.33 -7.91 14.61
N VAL A 61 4.86 -7.25 13.55
CA VAL A 61 4.23 -7.92 12.39
C VAL A 61 5.15 -8.99 11.79
N TYR A 62 6.44 -8.67 11.64
CA TYR A 62 7.47 -9.54 11.08
C TYR A 62 8.17 -10.43 12.11
N ALA A 63 7.74 -10.41 13.38
CA ALA A 63 8.40 -11.17 14.44
C ALA A 63 8.42 -12.66 14.10
N TYR A 64 9.58 -13.27 14.31
CA TYR A 64 9.83 -14.67 14.05
C TYR A 64 10.12 -15.41 15.34
N ARG A 65 9.49 -16.57 15.49
CA ARG A 65 9.82 -17.56 16.52
C ARG A 65 9.89 -18.95 15.87
N PRO A 66 10.68 -19.88 16.43
CA PRO A 66 10.70 -21.27 15.97
C PRO A 66 9.31 -21.91 16.04
N ILE A 67 9.06 -22.93 15.22
CA ILE A 67 7.75 -23.61 15.15
C ILE A 67 7.33 -24.27 16.47
N SER A 68 8.29 -24.60 17.34
CA SER A 68 8.05 -25.13 18.68
C SER A 68 7.50 -24.10 19.67
N ALA A 69 7.50 -22.81 19.31
CA ALA A 69 7.02 -21.73 20.16
C ALA A 69 5.80 -21.04 19.54
N ALA A 70 4.91 -20.55 20.39
CA ALA A 70 3.78 -19.74 19.97
C ALA A 70 4.26 -18.50 19.21
N GLN A 71 3.78 -18.32 17.99
CA GLN A 71 4.13 -17.19 17.14
C GLN A 71 3.51 -15.90 17.67
N THR A 72 4.33 -14.87 17.80
CA THR A 72 3.87 -13.53 18.19
C THR A 72 3.72 -12.57 17.01
N GLY A 73 4.32 -12.90 15.86
CA GLY A 73 4.23 -12.07 14.67
C GLY A 73 3.02 -12.40 13.83
N ILE A 74 2.28 -11.38 13.42
CA ILE A 74 1.01 -11.52 12.68
C ILE A 74 1.19 -12.37 11.42
N LEU A 75 2.23 -12.11 10.62
CA LEU A 75 2.44 -12.87 9.38
C LEU A 75 2.79 -14.34 9.65
N ASN A 76 3.60 -14.61 10.68
CA ASN A 76 3.94 -15.98 11.05
C ASN A 76 2.81 -16.72 11.76
N ALA A 77 1.94 -16.00 12.48
CA ALA A 77 0.71 -16.54 13.04
C ALA A 77 -0.25 -16.98 11.92
N ILE A 78 -0.42 -16.16 10.88
CA ILE A 78 -1.21 -16.53 9.68
C ILE A 78 -0.60 -17.76 9.00
N ARG A 79 0.73 -17.82 8.83
CA ARG A 79 1.39 -19.00 8.27
C ARG A 79 1.16 -20.27 9.09
N SER A 80 1.30 -20.16 10.41
CA SER A 80 1.12 -21.29 11.32
C SER A 80 -0.34 -21.78 11.36
N PHE A 81 -1.31 -20.87 11.19
CA PHE A 81 -2.72 -21.24 11.02
C PHE A 81 -2.93 -22.17 9.82
N PHE A 82 -2.20 -21.93 8.72
CA PHE A 82 -2.18 -22.82 7.54
C PHE A 82 -1.14 -23.95 7.64
N GLN A 83 -0.59 -24.22 8.82
CA GLN A 83 0.43 -25.26 9.07
C GLN A 83 1.72 -25.08 8.24
N LEU A 84 2.01 -23.86 7.79
CA LEU A 84 3.24 -23.52 7.09
C LEU A 84 4.34 -23.14 8.08
N GLU A 85 5.59 -23.48 7.77
CA GLU A 85 6.72 -23.12 8.62
C GLU A 85 6.86 -21.59 8.78
N PRO A 86 7.08 -21.09 10.00
CA PRO A 86 7.36 -19.67 10.25
C PRO A 86 8.59 -19.22 9.47
N LEU A 87 8.54 -18.01 8.90
CA LEU A 87 9.65 -17.43 8.14
C LEU A 87 10.31 -16.30 8.94
N PRO A 88 11.66 -16.27 9.02
CA PRO A 88 12.38 -15.13 9.55
C PRO A 88 12.49 -14.02 8.48
N TRP A 89 11.36 -13.32 8.25
CA TRP A 89 11.15 -12.33 7.16
C TRP A 89 12.32 -11.36 6.96
N LEU A 90 12.88 -10.82 8.05
CA LEU A 90 13.93 -9.80 8.01
C LEU A 90 15.36 -10.37 7.91
N ILE A 91 15.54 -11.68 8.12
CA ILE A 91 16.86 -12.32 8.27
C ILE A 91 17.14 -13.29 7.12
N ILE A 92 16.14 -14.05 6.66
CA ILE A 92 16.32 -15.18 5.73
C ILE A 92 17.01 -14.78 4.41
N ARG A 93 16.66 -13.61 3.87
CA ARG A 93 17.16 -13.11 2.59
C ARG A 93 17.25 -11.57 2.64
N PRO A 94 18.41 -10.96 2.29
CA PRO A 94 18.56 -9.50 2.30
C PRO A 94 17.58 -8.74 1.39
N TRP A 95 17.22 -9.31 0.24
CA TRP A 95 16.27 -8.68 -0.69
C TRP A 95 14.83 -8.69 -0.14
N LEU A 96 14.46 -9.74 0.60
CA LEU A 96 13.15 -9.85 1.24
C LEU A 96 13.02 -8.82 2.37
N ASN A 97 14.08 -8.64 3.16
CA ASN A 97 14.14 -7.57 4.16
C ASN A 97 13.90 -6.19 3.52
N ASN A 98 14.61 -5.89 2.43
CA ASN A 98 14.42 -4.63 1.72
C ASN A 98 12.97 -4.44 1.23
N PHE A 99 12.34 -5.50 0.71
CA PHE A 99 10.94 -5.47 0.32
C PHE A 99 9.99 -5.26 1.51
N CYS A 100 10.21 -5.96 2.63
CA CYS A 100 9.46 -5.76 3.87
C CYS A 100 9.49 -4.31 4.34
N LEU A 101 10.65 -3.64 4.25
CA LEU A 101 10.79 -2.22 4.60
C LEU A 101 10.08 -1.29 3.61
N ILE A 102 10.14 -1.57 2.30
CA ILE A 102 9.37 -0.83 1.29
C ILE A 102 7.87 -0.92 1.60
N MET A 103 7.38 -2.11 1.98
CA MET A 103 5.96 -2.29 2.34
C MET A 103 5.54 -1.46 3.56
N VAL A 104 6.42 -1.29 4.55
CA VAL A 104 6.18 -0.37 5.68
C VAL A 104 6.03 1.06 5.16
N GLY A 105 6.93 1.49 4.28
CA GLY A 105 6.86 2.81 3.65
C GLY A 105 5.55 2.98 2.88
N VAL A 106 5.18 2.00 2.06
CA VAL A 106 3.94 2.02 1.28
C VAL A 106 2.73 2.20 2.19
N TRP A 107 2.66 1.45 3.29
CA TRP A 107 1.58 1.55 4.27
C TRP A 107 1.47 2.95 4.90
N ILE A 108 2.59 3.60 5.22
CA ILE A 108 2.59 4.96 5.80
C ILE A 108 2.12 6.00 4.76
N TRP A 109 2.60 5.92 3.53
CA TRP A 109 2.47 7.00 2.55
C TRP A 109 1.26 6.87 1.61
N THR A 110 0.68 5.68 1.47
CA THR A 110 -0.50 5.47 0.59
C THR A 110 -1.66 6.39 0.94
N GLY A 111 -1.93 6.60 2.23
CA GLY A 111 -3.01 7.48 2.67
C GLY A 111 -2.81 8.93 2.24
N PHE A 112 -1.58 9.43 2.29
CA PHE A 112 -1.25 10.77 1.81
C PHE A 112 -1.49 10.94 0.32
N CYS A 113 -0.96 10.01 -0.48
CA CYS A 113 -1.18 10.00 -1.92
C CYS A 113 -2.68 9.95 -2.24
N MET A 114 -3.45 9.10 -1.56
CA MET A 114 -4.90 9.01 -1.70
C MET A 114 -5.61 10.35 -1.42
N VAL A 115 -5.23 11.08 -0.38
CA VAL A 115 -5.87 12.38 -0.04
C VAL A 115 -5.62 13.40 -1.15
N ILE A 116 -4.37 13.53 -1.61
CA ILE A 116 -4.01 14.43 -2.70
C ILE A 116 -4.75 14.04 -3.99
N LEU A 117 -4.67 12.78 -4.37
CA LEU A 117 -5.25 12.27 -5.62
C LEU A 117 -6.78 12.29 -5.59
N SER A 118 -7.42 12.18 -4.41
CA SER A 118 -8.86 12.38 -4.27
C SER A 118 -9.28 13.79 -4.68
N ALA A 119 -8.48 14.81 -4.35
CA ALA A 119 -8.77 16.19 -4.74
C ALA A 119 -8.65 16.36 -6.26
N SER A 120 -7.59 15.81 -6.86
CA SER A 120 -7.40 15.82 -8.32
C SER A 120 -8.52 15.06 -9.05
N TYR A 121 -8.87 13.86 -8.58
CA TYR A 121 -9.93 13.04 -9.16
C TYR A 121 -11.29 13.74 -9.12
N LYS A 122 -11.64 14.39 -8.01
CA LYS A 122 -12.87 15.18 -7.89
C LYS A 122 -12.92 16.40 -8.81
N GLY A 123 -11.76 16.84 -9.34
CA GLY A 123 -11.66 17.91 -10.33
C GLY A 123 -12.03 17.47 -11.75
N ILE A 124 -12.14 16.16 -12.03
CA ILE A 124 -12.52 15.66 -13.36
C ILE A 124 -14.03 15.92 -13.59
N PRO A 125 -14.44 16.62 -14.66
CA PRO A 125 -15.85 16.85 -14.96
C PRO A 125 -16.63 15.54 -15.08
N ARG A 126 -17.75 15.41 -14.35
CA ARG A 126 -18.57 14.18 -14.36
C ARG A 126 -19.15 13.87 -15.74
N GLU A 127 -19.48 14.92 -16.49
CA GLU A 127 -19.98 14.84 -17.87
C GLU A 127 -19.00 14.11 -18.79
N LEU A 128 -17.69 14.28 -18.60
CA LEU A 128 -16.67 13.55 -19.37
C LEU A 128 -16.72 12.05 -19.10
N LEU A 129 -16.88 11.67 -17.82
CA LEU A 129 -16.98 10.26 -17.42
C LEU A 129 -18.30 9.64 -17.89
N GLU A 130 -19.39 10.41 -17.91
CA GLU A 130 -20.69 9.97 -18.41
C GLU A 130 -20.69 9.83 -19.93
N ALA A 131 -20.13 10.80 -20.67
CA ALA A 131 -19.95 10.72 -22.11
C ALA A 131 -19.14 9.47 -22.51
N ALA A 132 -18.04 9.18 -21.80
CA ALA A 132 -17.26 7.99 -22.03
C ALA A 132 -18.07 6.69 -21.82
N ARG A 133 -18.98 6.65 -20.84
CA ARG A 133 -19.88 5.50 -20.62
C ARG A 133 -20.91 5.36 -21.74
N VAL A 134 -21.45 6.48 -22.25
CA VAL A 134 -22.36 6.50 -23.42
C VAL A 134 -21.64 5.97 -24.67
N ASP A 135 -20.37 6.29 -24.85
CA ASP A 135 -19.50 5.75 -25.90
C ASP A 135 -19.08 4.28 -25.68
N GLY A 136 -19.62 3.61 -24.66
CA GLY A 136 -19.39 2.19 -24.37
C GLY A 136 -18.08 1.89 -23.63
N ALA A 137 -17.42 2.88 -23.03
CA ALA A 137 -16.26 2.63 -22.19
C ALA A 137 -16.66 2.01 -20.84
N ASN A 138 -16.01 0.90 -20.46
CA ASN A 138 -16.14 0.34 -19.13
C ASN A 138 -15.25 1.10 -18.11
N GLU A 139 -15.48 0.90 -16.81
CA GLU A 139 -14.75 1.59 -15.74
C GLU A 139 -13.23 1.35 -15.81
N PHE A 140 -12.79 0.19 -16.30
CA PHE A 140 -11.37 -0.08 -16.50
C PHE A 140 -10.76 0.80 -17.60
N LYS A 141 -11.44 0.95 -18.74
CA LYS A 141 -11.02 1.83 -19.83
C LYS A 141 -11.04 3.29 -19.39
N ILE A 142 -12.07 3.71 -18.66
CA ILE A 142 -12.18 5.05 -18.08
C ILE A 142 -11.00 5.32 -17.14
N PHE A 143 -10.66 4.37 -16.26
CA PHE A 143 -9.52 4.51 -15.34
C PHE A 143 -8.21 4.76 -16.09
N TRP A 144 -7.85 3.91 -17.05
CA TRP A 144 -6.56 4.00 -17.73
C TRP A 144 -6.48 5.09 -18.81
N LYS A 145 -7.60 5.54 -19.37
CA LYS A 145 -7.64 6.50 -20.49
C LYS A 145 -8.07 7.90 -20.11
N ILE A 146 -8.71 8.08 -18.95
CA ILE A 146 -9.25 9.37 -18.52
C ILE A 146 -8.79 9.74 -17.11
N ILE A 147 -8.78 8.78 -16.16
CA ILE A 147 -8.46 9.10 -14.76
C ILE A 147 -6.95 9.14 -14.50
N LEU A 148 -6.21 8.19 -15.05
CA LEU A 148 -4.76 8.08 -14.83
C LEU A 148 -3.93 9.09 -15.64
N PRO A 149 -4.19 9.31 -16.95
CA PRO A 149 -3.50 10.33 -17.73
C PRO A 149 -3.93 11.75 -17.32
#